data_AF-K1SUA3-F1
#
_entry.id   AF-K1SUA3-F1
#
_cell.length_a   1.000
_cell.length_b   1.000
_cell.length_c   1.000
_cell.angle_alpha   90.00
_cell.angle_beta   90.00
_cell.angle_gamma   90.00
#
_symmetry.space_group_name_H-M   'P 1'
#
loop_
_entity.id
_entity.type
_entity.pdbx_description
1 polymer ?
#
loop_
_entity_poly.entity_id
_entity_poly.type
_entity_poly.pdbx_seq_one_letter_code
_entity_poly.pdbx_strand_id
1 'polypeptide(L)' 'MQFEEGKPCVYILTSPEESPEQTFEKRDVTLGLSDGVNIEIVSGVTETDKVRNLQQQSI' A
#
# COMPACT_ATOMS: atom_id res chain seq x y z
N MET A 1 2.01 4.56 -2.65
CA MET A 1 2.35 3.51 -3.64
C MET A 1 3.75 3.77 -4.16
N GLN A 2 4.57 2.74 -4.33
CA GLN A 2 5.89 2.85 -4.95
C GLN A 2 5.93 2.02 -6.24
N PHE A 3 6.79 2.43 -7.16
CA PHE A 3 7.07 1.69 -8.39
C PHE A 3 8.53 1.26 -8.34
N GLU A 4 8.78 -0.01 -8.09
CA GLU A 4 10.12 -0.58 -8.20
C GLU A 4 10.19 -1.42 -9.48
N GLU A 5 11.20 -1.15 -10.31
CA GLU A 5 11.41 -1.85 -11.59
C GLU A 5 10.19 -1.79 -12.55
N GLY A 6 9.36 -0.76 -12.42
CA GLY A 6 8.15 -0.59 -13.22
C GLY A 6 6.94 -1.41 -12.73
N LYS A 7 7.04 -2.09 -11.59
CA LYS A 7 5.92 -2.80 -10.97
C LYS A 7 5.40 -2.02 -9.76
N PRO A 8 4.07 -1.83 -9.66
CA PRO A 8 3.48 -1.17 -8.50
C PRO A 8 3.50 -2.10 -7.29
N CYS A 9 4.02 -1.59 -6.18
CA CYS A 9 4.08 -2.31 -4.91
C CYS A 9 3.58 -1.42 -3.76
N VAL A 10 3.03 -2.07 -2.74
CA VAL A 10 2.55 -1.45 -1.51
C VAL A 10 3.16 -2.13 -0.30
N TYR A 11 3.21 -1.42 0.82
CA TYR A 11 3.67 -1.95 2.09
C TYR A 11 2.46 -2.18 2.98
N ILE A 12 2.35 -3.36 3.56
CA ILE A 12 1.21 -3.74 4.38
C ILE A 12 1.68 -3.95 5.80
N LEU A 13 1.00 -3.31 6.74
CA LEU A 13 1.31 -3.44 8.16
C LEU A 13 0.99 -4.87 8.60
N THR A 14 2.02 -5.59 9.02
CA THR A 14 1.91 -6.96 9.55
C THR A 14 1.98 -7.00 11.07
N SER A 15 2.51 -5.95 11.69
CA SER A 15 2.49 -5.79 13.14
C SER A 15 1.12 -5.34 13.66
N PRO A 16 0.78 -5.66 14.92
CA PRO A 16 -0.31 -5.02 15.62
C PRO A 16 -0.17 -3.49 15.59
N GLU A 17 -1.29 -2.77 15.49
CA GLU A 17 -1.27 -1.30 15.44
C GLU A 17 -0.70 -0.64 16.69
N GLU A 18 -0.84 -1.31 17.82
CA GLU A 18 -0.36 -0.86 19.13
C GLU A 18 1.10 -1.25 19.39
N SER A 19 1.75 -1.95 18.44
CA SER A 19 3.15 -2.32 18.60
C SER A 19 4.05 -1.09 18.49
N PRO A 20 5.01 -0.93 19.43
CA PRO A 20 5.96 0.18 19.39
C PRO A 20 6.86 0.11 18.14
N GLU A 21 7.09 -1.09 17.62
CA GLU A 21 7.77 -1.33 16.36
C GLU A 21 6.75 -1.81 15.32
N GLN A 22 6.52 -1.00 14.29
CA GLN A 22 5.63 -1.34 13.18
C GLN A 22 6.41 -2.07 12.08
N THR A 23 6.10 -3.35 11.83
CA THR A 23 6.65 -4.11 10.71
C THR A 23 5.76 -4.02 9.48
N PHE A 24 6.39 -3.86 8.32
CA PHE A 24 5.70 -3.80 7.03
C PHE A 24 6.23 -4.87 6.08
N GLU A 25 5.31 -5.52 5.38
CA GLU A 25 5.64 -6.45 4.29
C GLU A 25 5.42 -5.76 2.95
N LYS A 26 6.41 -5.83 2.06
CA LYS A 26 6.27 -5.37 0.68
C LYS A 26 5.44 -6.39 -0.10
N ARG A 27 4.40 -5.93 -0.77
CA ARG A 27 3.55 -6.75 -1.62
C ARG A 27 3.36 -6.12 -2.99
N ASP A 28 3.60 -6.91 -4.01
CA ASP A 28 3.35 -6.51 -5.39
C ASP A 28 1.84 -6.52 -5.65
N VAL A 29 1.35 -5.47 -6.28
CA VAL A 29 -0.06 -5.31 -6.60
C VAL A 29 -0.27 -5.17 -8.09
N THR A 30 -1.48 -5.46 -8.55
CA THR A 30 -1.89 -5.19 -9.92
C THR A 30 -2.84 -4.01 -9.91
N LEU A 31 -2.48 -2.97 -10.65
CA LEU A 31 -3.29 -1.77 -10.82
C LEU A 31 -4.33 -1.97 -11.92
N GLY A 32 -5.50 -1.39 -11.69
CA GLY A 32 -6.62 -1.34 -12.63
C GLY A 32 -6.81 0.06 -13.18
N LEU A 33 -8.08 0.47 -13.27
CA LEU A 33 -8.43 1.78 -13.78
C LEU A 33 -8.04 2.89 -12.79
N SER A 34 -7.59 4.02 -13.33
CA SER A 34 -7.35 5.24 -12.57
C SER A 34 -8.10 6.40 -13.22
N ASP A 35 -8.74 7.22 -12.41
CA ASP A 35 -9.42 8.44 -12.83
C ASP A 35 -8.55 9.70 -12.65
N GLY A 36 -7.28 9.54 -12.30
CA GLY A 36 -6.33 10.62 -12.01
C GLY A 36 -6.35 11.13 -10.57
N VAL A 37 -7.30 10.68 -9.75
CA VAL A 37 -7.37 10.97 -8.30
C VAL A 37 -7.27 9.68 -7.49
N ASN A 38 -8.06 8.69 -7.88
CA ASN A 38 -8.12 7.35 -7.32
C ASN A 38 -7.55 6.34 -8.31
N ILE A 39 -7.11 5.21 -7.77
CA ILE A 39 -6.66 4.07 -8.55
C ILE A 39 -7.24 2.79 -7.97
N GLU A 40 -7.70 1.93 -8.85
CA GLU A 40 -8.19 0.60 -8.50
C GLU A 40 -7.01 -0.37 -8.32
N ILE A 41 -7.07 -1.21 -7.29
CA ILE A 41 -6.18 -2.36 -7.13
C ILE A 41 -6.99 -3.61 -7.46
N VAL A 42 -6.59 -4.31 -8.51
CA VAL A 42 -7.27 -5.51 -9.03
C VAL A 42 -6.83 -6.76 -8.26
N SER A 43 -5.59 -6.78 -7.77
CA SER A 43 -5.04 -7.93 -7.04
C SER A 43 -3.82 -7.54 -6.20
N GLY A 44 -3.52 -8.36 -5.19
CA GLY A 44 -2.33 -8.23 -4.34
C GLY A 44 -2.59 -7.67 -2.94
N VAL A 45 -3.81 -7.18 -2.67
CA VAL A 45 -4.28 -6.78 -1.32
C VAL A 45 -5.74 -7.17 -1.13
N THR A 46 -6.13 -7.31 0.13
CA THR A 46 -7.51 -7.53 0.57
C THR A 46 -8.04 -6.28 1.28
N GLU A 47 -9.36 -6.16 1.42
CA GLU A 47 -9.98 -5.04 2.15
C GLU A 47 -9.56 -4.97 3.62
N THR A 48 -9.09 -6.08 4.19
CA THR A 48 -8.58 -6.16 5.56
C THR A 48 -7.12 -5.75 5.70
N ASP A 49 -6.36 -5.66 4.60
CA ASP A 49 -4.95 -5.30 4.64
C ASP A 49 -4.78 -3.81 4.94
N LYS A 50 -4.05 -3.50 6.02
CA LYS A 50 -3.67 -2.12 6.35
C LYS A 50 -2.48 -1.70 5.49
N VAL A 51 -2.79 -1.17 4.32
CA VAL A 51 -1.77 -0.57 3.45
C VAL A 51 -1.22 0.68 4.13
N ARG A 52 0.11 0.78 4.20
CA ARG A 52 0.81 1.96 4.69
C ARG A 52 0.41 3.14 3.82
N ASN A 53 -0.40 4.02 4.40
CA ASN A 53 -0.84 5.19 3.70
C ASN A 53 0.30 6.21 3.64
N LEU A 54 0.74 6.55 2.43
CA LEU A 54 1.62 7.69 2.18
C LEU A 54 0.75 8.95 2.02
N GLN A 55 -0.21 9.19 2.92
CA GLN A 55 -0.81 10.52 2.97
C GLN A 55 0.28 11.45 3.48
N GLN A 56 0.54 12.47 2.66
CA GLN A 56 1.50 13.53 2.85
C GLN A 56 1.68 13.86 4.33
N GLN A 57 2.94 13.83 4.80
CA GLN A 57 3.34 14.75 5.84
C GLN A 57 3.09 16.15 5.28
N SER A 58 1.89 16.69 5.54
CA SER A 58 1.71 18.13 5.59
C SER A 58 2.56 18.59 6.75
N ILE A 59 3.76 19.06 6.41
CA ILE A 59 4.63 19.84 7.30
C ILE A 59 3.98 21.20 7.53
#